data_AF-A0A3B9VNA3-F1
#
_entry.id   AF-A0A3B9VNA3-F1
#
_cell.length_a   1.000
_cell.length_b   1.000
_cell.length_c   1.000
_cell.angle_alpha   90.00
_cell.angle_beta   90.00
_cell.angle_gamma   90.00
#
_symmetry.space_group_name_H-M   'P 1'
#
loop_
_entity.id
_entity.type
_entity.pdbx_description
1 polymer ?
#
loop_
_entity_poly.entity_id
_entity_poly.type
_entity_poly.pdbx_seq_one_letter_code
_entity_poly.pdbx_strand_id
1 'polypeptide(L)'
;MLLGVAGLVPGDWKSIDGAVLDNVAEHGFKTVQIRVTEPQSLKDNDVTRLKAMFSGRGFAMPQTVGNYGGKLIAEDESERREEIKFVKRMVNLTARLGSPNTYLRPGSLNPKGGWLPHPQNHSPEVWDRLVDSTKQICRVA
;
A
#
# COMPACT_ATOMS: atom_id res chain seq x y z
N MET A 1 -18.50 4.88 9.69
CA MET A 1 -17.69 5.36 8.55
C MET A 1 -16.40 5.96 9.11
N LEU A 2 -15.22 5.55 8.63
CA LEU A 2 -13.92 6.06 9.09
C LEU A 2 -13.43 7.13 8.10
N LEU A 3 -13.24 8.37 8.58
CA LEU A 3 -12.70 9.45 7.77
C LEU A 3 -11.19 9.54 7.97
N GLY A 4 -10.43 9.03 6.99
CA GLY A 4 -8.98 9.10 6.96
C GLY A 4 -8.45 10.07 5.92
N VAL A 5 -7.15 10.37 5.99
CA VAL A 5 -6.49 11.29 5.05
C VAL A 5 -5.23 10.68 4.45
N ALA A 6 -4.93 11.10 3.22
CA ALA A 6 -3.69 10.83 2.51
C ALA A 6 -2.90 12.14 2.32
N GLY A 7 -1.57 12.06 2.26
CA GLY A 7 -0.72 13.20 1.90
C GLY A 7 -0.23 14.09 3.05
N LEU A 8 -0.68 13.86 4.29
CA LEU A 8 -0.15 14.57 5.47
C LEU A 8 1.11 13.92 6.09
N VAL A 9 1.54 12.77 5.57
CA VAL A 9 2.79 12.10 5.97
C VAL A 9 3.87 12.46 4.95
N PRO A 10 4.98 13.12 5.36
CA PRO A 10 6.10 13.38 4.48
C PRO A 10 6.81 12.07 4.09
N GLY A 11 6.65 11.62 2.85
CA GLY A 11 7.33 10.41 2.36
C GLY A 11 6.74 9.11 2.93
N ASP A 12 7.52 8.42 3.76
CA ASP A 12 7.32 7.01 4.15
C ASP A 12 6.91 6.87 5.64
N TRP A 13 6.46 5.70 6.08
CA TRP A 13 5.99 5.42 7.45
C TRP A 13 6.93 5.87 8.58
N LYS A 14 8.23 6.01 8.30
CA LYS A 14 9.26 6.44 9.25
C LYS A 14 9.05 7.88 9.74
N SER A 15 8.44 8.74 8.93
CA SER A 15 8.16 10.14 9.29
C SER A 15 6.87 10.30 10.10
N ILE A 16 6.12 9.22 10.34
CA ILE A 16 4.95 9.29 11.21
C ILE A 16 5.44 9.43 12.65
N ASP A 17 5.28 10.64 13.17
CA ASP A 17 5.54 11.05 14.54
C ASP A 17 4.28 11.68 15.19
N GLY A 18 4.42 12.22 16.40
CA GLY A 18 3.31 12.85 17.11
C GLY A 18 2.74 14.06 16.37
N ALA A 19 3.62 14.92 15.85
CA ALA A 19 3.23 16.17 15.18
C ALA A 19 2.41 15.89 13.92
N VAL A 20 2.77 14.87 13.15
CA VAL A 20 1.97 14.42 12.00
C VAL A 20 0.56 14.01 12.42
N LEU A 21 0.43 13.22 13.48
CA LEU A 21 -0.89 12.74 13.93
C LEU A 21 -1.72 13.83 14.60
N ASP A 22 -1.08 14.80 15.29
CA ASP A 22 -1.74 15.97 15.85
C ASP A 22 -2.30 16.85 14.73
N ASN A 23 -1.50 17.12 13.69
CA ASN A 23 -1.96 17.83 12.49
C ASN A 23 -3.16 17.13 11.83
N VAL A 24 -3.15 15.79 11.74
CA VAL A 24 -4.29 15.00 11.24
C VAL A 24 -5.54 15.21 12.10
N ALA A 25 -5.39 15.21 13.43
CA ALA A 25 -6.49 15.41 14.37
C ALA A 25 -7.08 16.83 14.30
N GLU A 26 -6.22 17.84 14.19
CA GLU A 26 -6.60 19.26 14.05
C GLU A 26 -7.46 19.50 12.81
N HIS A 27 -7.20 18.78 11.72
CA HIS A 27 -8.02 18.82 10.51
C HIS A 27 -9.31 17.97 10.59
N GLY A 28 -9.59 17.35 11.74
CA GLY A 28 -10.81 16.58 12.01
C GLY A 28 -10.78 15.13 11.52
N PHE A 29 -9.66 14.66 10.96
CA PHE A 29 -9.51 13.28 10.51
C PHE A 29 -9.30 12.32 11.68
N LYS A 30 -9.60 11.03 11.45
CA LYS A 30 -9.53 9.98 12.48
C LYS A 30 -8.44 8.95 12.23
N THR A 31 -7.70 9.10 11.14
CA THR A 31 -6.54 8.28 10.79
C THR A 31 -5.81 8.88 9.58
N VAL A 32 -4.58 8.43 9.31
CA VAL A 32 -3.79 8.83 8.14
C VAL A 32 -3.12 7.62 7.52
N GLN A 33 -3.12 7.49 6.18
CA GLN A 33 -2.55 6.33 5.50
C GLN A 33 -1.08 6.09 5.86
N ILE A 34 -0.66 4.83 5.87
CA ILE A 34 0.75 4.46 6.07
C ILE A 34 1.34 4.09 4.71
N ARG A 35 2.15 4.98 4.14
CA ARG A 35 2.93 4.67 2.94
C ARG A 35 4.11 3.77 3.32
N VAL A 36 4.46 2.82 2.45
CA VAL A 36 5.56 1.86 2.68
C VAL A 36 6.33 1.61 1.39
N THR A 37 7.60 2.00 1.34
CA THR A 37 8.49 1.69 0.18
C THR A 37 9.15 0.33 0.32
N GLU A 38 9.46 -0.09 1.54
CA GLU A 38 10.16 -1.36 1.81
C GLU A 38 9.45 -2.14 2.92
N PRO A 39 8.46 -3.00 2.60
CA PRO A 39 7.65 -3.67 3.61
C PRO A 39 8.45 -4.60 4.53
N GLN A 40 9.56 -5.15 4.04
CA GLN A 40 10.48 -5.97 4.83
C GLN A 40 11.30 -5.18 5.88
N SER A 41 11.40 -3.85 5.74
CA SER A 41 12.21 -3.02 6.64
C SER A 41 11.53 -2.75 7.98
N LEU A 42 10.22 -2.98 8.08
CA LEU A 42 9.39 -2.66 9.24
C LEU A 42 9.40 -3.82 10.25
N LYS A 43 10.10 -3.63 11.37
CA LYS A 43 10.32 -4.64 12.42
C LYS A 43 9.17 -4.62 13.44
N ASP A 44 9.13 -5.60 14.34
CA ASP A 44 8.05 -5.70 15.33
C ASP A 44 7.98 -4.50 16.29
N ASN A 45 9.13 -3.90 16.61
CA ASN A 45 9.18 -2.67 17.39
C ASN A 45 8.55 -1.48 16.64
N ASP A 46 8.71 -1.43 15.31
CA ASP A 46 8.08 -0.39 14.48
C ASP A 46 6.57 -0.59 14.40
N VAL A 47 6.11 -1.84 14.26
CA VAL A 47 4.67 -2.18 14.31
C VAL A 47 4.07 -1.75 15.65
N THR A 48 4.74 -2.08 16.75
CA THR A 48 4.31 -1.72 18.11
C THR A 48 4.26 -0.20 18.28
N ARG A 49 5.31 0.51 17.85
CA ARG A 49 5.39 1.97 17.88
C ARG A 49 4.24 2.62 17.13
N LEU A 50 4.00 2.22 15.88
CA LEU A 50 2.93 2.78 15.06
C LEU A 50 1.56 2.53 15.70
N LYS A 51 1.28 1.30 16.14
CA LYS A 51 0.01 0.98 16.80
C LYS A 51 -0.22 1.83 18.05
N ALA A 52 0.80 1.96 18.89
CA ALA A 52 0.73 2.78 20.12
C ALA A 52 0.47 4.26 19.81
N MET A 53 1.12 4.82 18.79
CA MET A 53 0.92 6.20 18.38
C MET A 53 -0.50 6.50 17.88
N PHE A 54 -1.05 5.61 17.04
CA PHE A 54 -2.41 5.74 16.55
C PHE A 54 -3.42 5.57 17.70
N SER A 55 -3.28 4.50 18.51
CA SER A 55 -4.19 4.25 19.62
C SER A 55 -4.16 5.35 20.68
N GLY A 56 -2.99 5.96 20.93
CA GLY A 56 -2.84 7.07 21.87
C GLY A 56 -3.66 8.31 21.53
N ARG A 57 -4.11 8.44 20.27
CA ARG A 57 -5.00 9.53 19.79
C ARG A 57 -6.42 9.05 19.49
N GLY A 58 -6.74 7.82 19.87
CA GLY A 58 -8.02 7.18 19.50
C GLY A 58 -8.17 6.97 17.99
N PHE A 59 -7.07 6.94 17.23
CA PHE A 59 -7.11 6.68 15.80
C PHE A 59 -7.22 5.18 15.54
N ALA A 60 -8.08 4.81 14.59
CA ALA A 60 -8.10 3.47 14.04
C ALA A 60 -6.88 3.26 13.13
N MET A 61 -6.42 2.00 13.01
CA MET A 61 -5.36 1.69 12.05
C MET A 61 -5.85 1.95 10.61
N PRO A 62 -5.04 2.64 9.79
CA PRO A 62 -5.43 3.09 8.45
C PRO A 62 -5.19 2.02 7.39
N GLN A 63 -5.62 2.29 6.17
CA GLN A 63 -5.08 1.63 4.98
C GLN A 63 -3.54 1.78 4.92
N THR A 64 -2.86 0.72 4.49
CA THR A 64 -1.45 0.80 4.07
C THR A 64 -1.34 0.99 2.56
N VAL A 65 -0.31 1.71 2.10
CA VAL A 65 -0.09 2.00 0.68
C VAL A 65 1.34 1.67 0.32
N GLY A 66 1.53 0.54 -0.36
CA GLY A 66 2.83 0.16 -0.89
C GLY A 66 3.31 1.12 -1.99
N ASN A 67 4.59 1.46 -2.04
CA ASN A 67 5.20 2.28 -3.08
C ASN A 67 5.85 1.41 -4.18
N TYR A 68 5.03 0.60 -4.84
CA TYR A 68 5.40 -0.22 -6.01
C TYR A 68 4.97 0.40 -7.36
N GLY A 69 5.41 -0.19 -8.47
CA GLY A 69 5.46 0.45 -9.80
C GLY A 69 4.34 0.07 -10.78
N GLY A 70 3.32 -0.68 -10.37
CA GLY A 70 2.22 -1.06 -11.26
C GLY A 70 2.63 -2.13 -12.27
N LYS A 71 3.49 -3.06 -11.86
CA LYS A 71 3.97 -4.14 -12.75
C LYS A 71 3.18 -5.43 -12.61
N LEU A 72 2.00 -5.40 -11.98
CA LEU A 72 1.15 -6.59 -11.82
C LEU A 72 0.61 -7.12 -13.16
N ILE A 73 0.61 -6.27 -14.19
CA ILE A 73 0.25 -6.63 -15.56
C ILE A 73 1.46 -6.64 -16.50
N ALA A 74 2.70 -6.68 -16.00
CA ALA A 74 3.88 -6.69 -16.88
C ALA A 74 3.89 -7.90 -17.82
N GLU A 75 4.39 -7.70 -19.03
CA GLU A 75 4.66 -8.78 -20.00
C GLU A 75 5.85 -9.61 -19.56
N ASP A 76 6.87 -8.93 -19.02
CA ASP A 76 8.00 -9.58 -18.37
C ASP A 76 7.56 -10.28 -17.08
N GLU A 77 7.69 -11.60 -17.06
CA GLU A 77 7.28 -12.42 -15.92
C GLU A 77 8.14 -12.21 -14.68
N SER A 78 9.41 -11.81 -14.84
CA SER A 78 10.30 -11.54 -13.71
C SER A 78 9.89 -10.27 -12.99
N GLU A 79 9.55 -9.22 -13.75
CA GLU A 79 9.00 -7.98 -13.22
C GLU A 79 7.66 -8.21 -12.51
N ARG A 80 6.76 -8.97 -13.15
CA ARG A 80 5.45 -9.31 -12.58
C ARG A 80 5.61 -10.09 -11.28
N ARG A 81 6.53 -11.06 -11.23
CA ARG A 81 6.79 -11.90 -10.05
C ARG A 81 7.34 -11.08 -8.87
N GLU A 82 8.28 -10.17 -9.10
CA GLU A 82 8.80 -9.32 -8.03
C GLU A 82 7.73 -8.35 -7.51
N GLU A 83 6.86 -7.84 -8.37
CA GLU A 83 5.75 -7.00 -7.95
C GLU A 83 4.72 -7.78 -7.12
N ILE A 84 4.34 -8.99 -7.53
CA ILE A 84 3.47 -9.88 -6.75
C ILE A 84 4.08 -10.14 -5.37
N LYS A 85 5.39 -10.42 -5.31
CA LYS A 85 6.11 -10.64 -4.04
C LYS A 85 6.09 -9.40 -3.15
N PHE A 86 6.24 -8.21 -3.73
CA PHE A 86 6.10 -6.96 -2.99
C PHE A 86 4.70 -6.83 -2.38
N VAL A 87 3.63 -7.04 -3.16
CA VAL A 87 2.25 -6.91 -2.67
C VAL A 87 1.94 -7.95 -1.60
N LYS A 88 2.42 -9.20 -1.74
CA LYS A 88 2.31 -10.21 -0.68
C LYS A 88 2.94 -9.76 0.64
N ARG A 89 4.11 -9.10 0.58
CA ARG A 89 4.75 -8.53 1.77
C ARG A 89 3.93 -7.39 2.37
N MET A 90 3.33 -6.54 1.53
CA MET A 90 2.41 -5.50 2.00
C MET A 90 1.18 -6.06 2.68
N VAL A 91 0.57 -7.13 2.15
CA VAL A 91 -0.57 -7.82 2.77
C VAL A 91 -0.21 -8.33 4.16
N ASN A 92 0.90 -9.06 4.29
CA ASN A 92 1.38 -9.55 5.58
C ASN A 92 1.70 -8.42 6.57
N LEU A 93 2.33 -7.33 6.11
CA LEU A 93 2.60 -6.17 6.94
C LEU A 93 1.31 -5.49 7.42
N THR A 94 0.31 -5.39 6.54
CA THR A 94 -1.00 -4.80 6.85
C THR A 94 -1.70 -5.61 7.94
N ALA A 95 -1.68 -6.94 7.83
CA ALA A 95 -2.20 -7.83 8.86
C ALA A 95 -1.47 -7.64 10.21
N ARG A 96 -0.12 -7.56 10.21
CA ARG A 96 0.67 -7.31 11.43
C ARG A 96 0.32 -5.98 12.10
N LEU A 97 0.09 -4.93 11.30
CA LEU A 97 -0.35 -3.62 11.79
C LEU A 97 -1.78 -3.66 12.36
N GLY A 98 -2.59 -4.65 11.99
CA GLY A 98 -4.03 -4.66 12.26
C GLY A 98 -4.78 -3.64 11.41
N SER A 99 -4.20 -3.26 10.27
CA SER A 99 -4.80 -2.34 9.31
C SER A 99 -5.89 -3.05 8.49
N PRO A 100 -6.98 -2.38 8.11
CA PRO A 100 -8.12 -3.03 7.47
C PRO A 100 -7.89 -3.43 6.02
N ASN A 101 -6.96 -2.80 5.31
CA ASN A 101 -6.67 -3.10 3.91
C ASN A 101 -5.33 -2.52 3.44
N THR A 102 -4.86 -3.02 2.30
CA THR A 102 -3.76 -2.46 1.52
C THR A 102 -4.20 -2.24 0.08
N TYR A 103 -3.52 -1.36 -0.64
CA TYR A 103 -3.92 -0.99 -2.00
C TYR A 103 -3.34 -1.94 -3.06
N LEU A 104 -4.19 -2.39 -4.00
CA LEU A 104 -3.82 -3.11 -5.22
C LEU A 104 -3.76 -2.13 -6.40
N ARG A 105 -2.63 -2.08 -7.10
CA ARG A 105 -2.38 -1.19 -8.24
C ARG A 105 -1.91 -2.02 -9.43
N PRO A 106 -2.82 -2.31 -10.39
CA PRO A 106 -2.49 -3.08 -11.60
C PRO A 106 -1.32 -2.47 -12.38
N GLY A 107 -1.41 -1.14 -12.59
CA GLY A 107 -0.49 -0.32 -13.38
C GLY A 107 -0.88 -0.21 -14.85
N SER A 108 0.11 -0.08 -15.71
CA SER A 108 -0.05 0.19 -17.15
C SER A 108 1.10 -0.43 -17.94
N LEU A 109 0.82 -0.84 -19.18
CA LEU A 109 1.85 -1.26 -20.14
C LEU A 109 2.64 -0.08 -20.72
N ASN A 110 2.31 1.17 -20.36
CA ASN A 110 3.01 2.32 -20.89
C ASN A 110 4.49 2.33 -20.42
N PRO A 111 5.48 2.31 -21.34
CA PRO A 111 6.90 2.25 -20.97
C PRO A 111 7.39 3.51 -20.23
N LYS A 112 6.63 4.61 -20.31
CA LYS A 112 6.92 5.86 -19.57
C LYS A 112 6.36 5.86 -18.13
N GLY A 113 5.60 4.83 -17.74
CA GLY A 113 5.20 4.59 -16.36
C GLY A 113 3.78 4.06 -16.17
N GLY A 114 3.58 3.37 -15.04
CA GLY A 114 2.33 2.69 -14.67
C GLY A 114 1.09 3.58 -14.47
N TRP A 115 1.23 4.91 -14.56
CA TRP A 115 0.14 5.89 -14.45
C TRP A 115 -0.30 6.49 -15.79
N LEU A 116 0.42 6.20 -16.87
CA LEU A 116 0.11 6.72 -18.20
C LEU A 116 -0.73 5.72 -18.98
N PRO A 117 -1.67 6.16 -19.83
CA PRO A 117 -2.53 5.24 -20.58
C PRO A 117 -1.73 4.44 -21.62
N HIS A 118 -2.17 3.22 -21.92
CA HIS A 118 -1.68 2.42 -23.04
C HIS A 118 -2.85 1.75 -23.76
N PRO A 119 -2.91 1.73 -25.11
CA PRO A 119 -4.05 1.17 -25.85
C PRO A 119 -4.39 -0.27 -25.47
N GLN A 120 -3.39 -1.07 -25.11
CA GLN A 120 -3.57 -2.47 -24.75
C GLN A 120 -3.97 -2.70 -23.28
N ASN A 121 -4.05 -1.68 -22.43
CA ASN A 121 -4.40 -1.87 -21.00
C ASN A 121 -5.76 -2.54 -20.78
N HIS A 122 -6.64 -2.49 -21.78
CA HIS A 122 -7.98 -3.07 -21.75
C HIS A 122 -8.09 -4.38 -22.54
N SER A 123 -6.98 -4.93 -23.02
CA SER A 123 -7.01 -6.19 -23.78
C SER A 123 -7.34 -7.37 -22.87
N PRO A 124 -7.97 -8.44 -23.40
CA PRO A 124 -8.22 -9.67 -22.63
C PRO A 124 -6.94 -10.25 -22.00
N GLU A 125 -5.80 -10.18 -22.70
CA GLU A 125 -4.52 -10.71 -22.23
C GLU A 125 -3.96 -9.92 -21.03
N VAL A 126 -4.21 -8.60 -20.97
CA VAL A 126 -3.86 -7.79 -19.80
C VAL A 126 -4.78 -8.10 -18.63
N TRP A 127 -6.06 -8.29 -18.90
CA TRP A 127 -7.04 -8.68 -17.89
C TRP A 127 -6.69 -10.03 -17.26
N ASP A 128 -6.38 -11.03 -18.07
CA ASP A 128 -6.00 -12.37 -17.60
C ASP A 128 -4.74 -12.34 -16.73
N ARG A 129 -3.73 -11.55 -17.11
CA ARG A 129 -2.54 -11.32 -16.28
C ARG A 129 -2.85 -10.65 -14.96
N LEU A 130 -3.72 -9.64 -14.95
CA LEU A 130 -4.15 -8.99 -13.72
C LEU A 130 -4.86 -9.99 -12.79
N VAL A 131 -5.78 -10.78 -13.34
CA VAL A 131 -6.52 -11.80 -12.59
C VAL A 131 -5.56 -12.84 -12.02
N ASP A 132 -4.60 -13.33 -12.80
CA ASP A 132 -3.59 -14.28 -12.34
C ASP A 132 -2.74 -13.70 -11.21
N SER A 133 -2.15 -12.52 -11.41
CA SER A 133 -1.37 -11.81 -10.38
C SER A 133 -2.18 -11.62 -9.09
N THR A 134 -3.44 -11.22 -9.22
CA THR A 134 -4.33 -11.00 -8.08
C THR A 134 -4.64 -12.31 -7.35
N LYS A 135 -4.98 -13.39 -8.06
CA LYS A 135 -5.19 -14.72 -7.47
C LYS A 135 -3.95 -15.19 -6.69
N GLN A 136 -2.75 -14.95 -7.23
CA GLN A 136 -1.52 -15.29 -6.53
C GLN A 136 -1.33 -14.49 -5.24
N ILE A 137 -1.66 -13.19 -5.25
CA ILE A 137 -1.61 -12.31 -4.08
C ILE A 137 -2.64 -12.74 -3.02
N CYS A 138 -3.87 -13.04 -3.42
CA CYS A 138 -4.95 -13.45 -2.52
C CYS A 138 -4.64 -14.70 -1.69
N ARG A 139 -3.66 -15.52 -2.08
CA ARG A 139 -3.23 -16.70 -1.29
C ARG A 139 -2.63 -16.35 0.07
N VAL A 140 -2.29 -15.08 0.33
CA VAL A 140 -1.77 -14.62 1.64
C VAL A 140 -2.63 -13.50 2.25
N ALA A 141 -3.78 -13.19 1.65
CA ALA A 141 -4.67 -12.11 2.07
C ALA A 141 -5.71 -12.56 3.08
#